data_AF-A0A2H3IL72-F1
#
_entry.id   AF-A0A2H3IL72-F1
#
_cell.length_a   1.000
_cell.length_b   1.000
_cell.length_c   1.000
_cell.angle_alpha   90.00
_cell.angle_beta   90.00
_cell.angle_gamma   90.00
#
_symmetry.space_group_name_H-M   'P 1'
#
loop_
_entity.id
_entity.type
_entity.pdbx_description
1 polymer ?
#
loop_
_entity_poly.entity_id
_entity_poly.type
_entity_poly.pdbx_seq_one_letter_code
_entity_poly.pdbx_strand_id
1 'polypeptide(L)'
;MPYFDPKRLSRRAINFLLLGLSLPPILDAHSTPMEYLRALHALLLEFETFQQVHNPDGNFSSNLVRARLPQMFKRATYTGNKTRRASSANEIGLPMHFSDSSDVKAMTGNLASSATAASAVTSFPNTDSSDLLPGEEYTYLLTPSLPFDPDFFETFVTLCDVLIDCYNRLTGLISSPAVCNTALADLFTKTDAKLRKVMVAGVVRDFEDASRSSAKSEIGGVSRVVLGGLLG
;
A
#
# COMPACT_ATOMS: atom_id res chain seq x y z
N MET A 1 -4.63 -25.52 -16.40
CA MET A 1 -4.89 -24.08 -16.56
C MET A 1 -3.84 -23.28 -15.77
N PRO A 2 -2.70 -22.89 -16.37
CA PRO A 2 -1.77 -21.96 -15.74
C PRO A 2 -2.30 -20.53 -15.98
N TYR A 3 -3.44 -20.20 -15.38
CA TYR A 3 -4.20 -18.99 -15.75
C TYR A 3 -3.67 -17.74 -15.05
N PHE A 4 -2.99 -17.90 -13.91
CA PHE A 4 -2.35 -16.80 -13.17
C PHE A 4 -1.11 -17.27 -12.43
N ASP A 5 -0.09 -16.41 -12.34
CA ASP A 5 1.07 -16.66 -11.47
C ASP A 5 0.61 -16.56 -10.00
N PRO A 6 0.67 -17.66 -9.23
CA PRO A 6 0.13 -17.70 -7.86
C PRO A 6 0.79 -16.65 -6.96
N LYS A 7 2.05 -16.28 -7.21
CA LYS A 7 2.76 -15.26 -6.41
C LYS A 7 2.23 -13.85 -6.67
N ARG A 8 1.87 -13.55 -7.93
CA ARG A 8 1.27 -12.25 -8.31
C ARG A 8 -0.14 -12.12 -7.76
N LEU A 9 -0.92 -13.20 -7.82
CA LEU A 9 -2.26 -13.24 -7.23
C LEU A 9 -2.23 -13.07 -5.71
N SER A 10 -1.33 -13.77 -5.01
CA SER A 10 -1.20 -13.66 -3.55
C SER A 10 -0.91 -12.21 -3.13
N ARG A 11 0.09 -11.53 -3.72
CA ARG A 11 0.37 -10.11 -3.41
C ARG A 11 -0.82 -9.19 -3.68
N ARG A 12 -1.53 -9.44 -4.78
CA ARG A 12 -2.71 -8.65 -5.12
C ARG A 12 -3.86 -8.89 -4.16
N ALA A 13 -4.07 -10.14 -3.76
CA ALA A 13 -5.05 -10.53 -2.76
C ALA A 13 -4.74 -9.83 -1.43
N ILE A 14 -3.48 -9.81 -0.99
CA ILE A 14 -3.05 -9.04 0.18
C ILE A 14 -3.45 -7.58 0.04
N ASN A 15 -3.06 -6.91 -1.04
CA ASN A 15 -3.40 -5.49 -1.25
C ASN A 15 -4.93 -5.26 -1.20
N PHE A 16 -5.72 -6.09 -1.87
CA PHE A 16 -7.18 -5.97 -1.83
C PHE A 16 -7.79 -6.29 -0.47
N LEU A 17 -7.20 -7.21 0.29
CA LEU A 17 -7.60 -7.49 1.66
C LEU A 17 -7.35 -6.28 2.56
N LEU A 18 -6.18 -5.63 2.46
CA LEU A 18 -5.86 -4.42 3.22
C LEU A 18 -6.86 -3.29 2.93
N LEU A 19 -7.22 -3.11 1.66
CA LEU A 19 -8.28 -2.18 1.27
C LEU A 19 -9.64 -2.59 1.87
N GLY A 20 -10.01 -3.86 1.78
CA GLY A 20 -11.26 -4.38 2.32
C GLY A 20 -11.38 -4.19 3.84
N LEU A 21 -10.29 -4.41 4.58
CA LEU A 21 -10.25 -4.24 6.04
C LEU A 21 -10.32 -2.77 6.48
N SER A 22 -9.86 -1.84 5.65
CA SER A 22 -9.83 -0.40 5.96
C SER A 22 -11.12 0.36 5.62
N LEU A 23 -12.02 -0.23 4.84
CA LEU A 23 -13.31 0.38 4.51
C LEU A 23 -14.32 0.43 5.67
N PRO A 24 -14.54 -0.64 6.47
CA PRO A 24 -15.54 -0.64 7.54
C PRO A 24 -15.40 0.49 8.58
N PRO A 25 -14.19 0.84 9.07
CA PRO A 25 -14.04 1.99 9.99
C PRO A 25 -14.54 3.31 9.40
N ILE A 26 -14.34 3.52 8.10
CA ILE A 26 -14.81 4.72 7.38
C ILE A 26 -16.33 4.69 7.23
N LEU A 27 -16.91 3.50 6.99
CA LEU A 27 -18.36 3.34 6.95
C LEU A 27 -18.97 3.78 8.26
N ASP A 28 -18.46 3.32 9.40
CA ASP A 28 -19.10 3.58 10.69
C ASP A 28 -18.87 4.99 11.23
N ALA A 29 -17.72 5.59 10.97
CA ALA A 29 -17.32 6.86 11.60
C ALA A 29 -18.07 8.11 11.09
N HIS A 30 -18.61 8.11 9.87
CA HIS A 30 -19.08 9.35 9.23
C HIS A 30 -20.61 9.41 9.09
N SER A 31 -21.18 10.54 9.58
CA SER A 31 -22.61 10.83 9.54
C SER A 31 -23.02 11.77 8.40
N THR A 32 -22.07 12.46 7.76
CA THR A 32 -22.35 13.33 6.61
C THR A 32 -21.76 12.75 5.32
N PRO A 33 -22.44 12.89 4.16
CA PRO A 33 -21.94 12.33 2.91
C PRO A 33 -20.64 13.00 2.44
N MET A 34 -20.44 14.28 2.78
CA MET A 34 -19.22 15.03 2.44
C MET A 34 -18.00 14.51 3.21
N GLU A 35 -18.11 14.28 4.52
CA GLU A 35 -17.00 13.75 5.32
C GLU A 35 -16.68 12.32 4.93
N TYR A 36 -17.72 11.50 4.75
CA TYR A 36 -17.59 10.12 4.28
C TYR A 36 -16.80 10.04 2.96
N LEU A 37 -17.19 10.83 1.95
CA LEU A 37 -16.47 10.83 0.66
C LEU A 37 -15.05 11.38 0.77
N ARG A 38 -14.76 12.33 1.68
CA ARG A 38 -13.39 12.82 1.89
C ARG A 38 -12.50 11.74 2.50
N ALA A 39 -13.00 11.03 3.52
CA ALA A 39 -12.28 9.94 4.15
C ALA A 39 -12.07 8.77 3.18
N LEU A 40 -13.11 8.37 2.44
CA LEU A 40 -13.01 7.34 1.41
C LEU A 40 -12.00 7.74 0.31
N HIS A 41 -12.03 9.00 -0.14
CA HIS A 41 -11.05 9.50 -1.11
C HIS A 41 -9.62 9.48 -0.55
N ALA A 42 -9.44 9.88 0.71
CA ALA A 42 -8.13 9.85 1.37
C ALA A 42 -7.59 8.42 1.49
N LEU A 43 -8.43 7.45 1.90
CA LEU A 43 -8.05 6.04 1.93
C LEU A 43 -7.60 5.55 0.55
N LEU A 44 -8.36 5.84 -0.51
CA LEU A 44 -8.00 5.40 -1.86
C LEU A 44 -6.70 6.05 -2.37
N LEU A 45 -6.37 7.26 -1.89
CA LEU A 45 -5.07 7.89 -2.17
C LEU A 45 -3.93 7.19 -1.43
N GLU A 46 -4.11 6.92 -0.14
CA GLU A 46 -3.15 6.17 0.67
C GLU A 46 -2.88 4.79 0.06
N PHE A 47 -3.94 4.10 -0.36
CA PHE A 47 -3.84 2.81 -1.01
C PHE A 47 -3.13 2.87 -2.37
N GLU A 48 -3.36 3.92 -3.17
CA GLU A 48 -2.61 4.11 -4.41
C GLU A 48 -1.12 4.33 -4.14
N THR A 49 -0.77 5.11 -3.11
CA THR A 49 0.63 5.28 -2.71
C THR A 49 1.25 4.00 -2.18
N PHE A 50 0.51 3.23 -1.39
CA PHE A 50 0.93 1.92 -0.91
C PHE A 50 1.21 0.97 -2.06
N GLN A 51 0.31 0.89 -3.06
CA GLN A 51 0.52 0.04 -4.25
C GLN A 51 1.74 0.46 -5.09
N GLN A 52 2.12 1.74 -5.09
CA GLN A 52 3.32 2.20 -5.80
C GLN A 52 4.61 1.73 -5.13
N VAL A 53 4.61 1.65 -3.80
CA VAL A 53 5.73 1.14 -2.99
C VAL A 53 5.74 -0.39 -3.01
N HIS A 54 4.57 -1.01 -2.82
CA HIS A 54 4.32 -2.44 -2.72
C HIS A 54 3.65 -2.99 -3.98
N ASN A 55 4.37 -2.91 -5.11
CA ASN A 55 3.81 -3.30 -6.41
C ASN A 55 3.41 -4.80 -6.44
N PRO A 56 2.14 -5.14 -6.72
CA PRO A 56 1.68 -6.54 -6.76
C PRO A 56 2.37 -7.38 -7.85
N ASP A 57 2.88 -6.74 -8.89
CA ASP A 57 3.58 -7.43 -9.99
C ASP A 57 5.06 -7.72 -9.68
N GLY A 58 5.55 -7.40 -8.48
CA GLY A 58 6.94 -7.62 -8.07
C GLY A 58 7.96 -6.74 -8.82
N ASN A 59 7.49 -5.91 -9.74
CA ASN A 59 8.29 -4.92 -10.42
C ASN A 59 8.43 -3.72 -9.49
N PHE A 60 9.38 -3.77 -8.55
CA PHE A 60 9.82 -2.58 -7.84
C PHE A 60 10.32 -1.60 -8.89
N SER A 61 9.44 -0.72 -9.36
CA SER A 61 9.87 0.43 -10.16
C SER A 61 10.61 1.29 -9.15
N SER A 62 11.92 1.11 -9.09
CA SER A 62 12.84 1.96 -8.37
C SER A 62 12.67 3.38 -8.90
N ASN A 63 11.68 4.12 -8.38
CA ASN A 63 11.49 5.54 -8.69
C ASN A 63 12.64 6.40 -8.14
N LEU A 64 13.61 5.78 -7.45
CA LEU A 64 14.91 6.35 -7.10
C LEU A 64 15.79 6.72 -8.32
N VAL A 65 15.45 6.34 -9.56
CA VAL A 65 16.33 6.59 -10.73
C VAL A 65 16.04 7.91 -11.46
N ARG A 66 15.09 8.75 -11.02
CA ARG A 66 14.80 10.03 -11.71
C ARG A 66 15.00 11.31 -10.92
N ALA A 67 15.53 11.24 -9.71
CA ALA A 67 16.30 12.36 -9.17
C ALA A 67 17.70 12.31 -9.82
N ARG A 68 17.85 13.00 -10.96
CA ARG A 68 19.19 13.38 -11.45
C ARG A 68 19.83 14.23 -10.35
N LEU A 69 20.60 13.60 -9.46
CA LEU A 69 21.56 14.32 -8.64
C LEU A 69 22.42 15.15 -9.61
N PRO A 70 22.45 16.49 -9.52
CA PRO A 70 23.44 17.25 -10.26
C PRO A 70 24.82 16.74 -9.84
N GLN A 71 25.63 16.42 -10.86
CA GLN A 71 27.04 16.12 -10.75
C GLN A 71 27.76 17.17 -9.90
N MET A 72 27.85 16.94 -8.59
CA MET A 72 28.57 17.80 -7.63
C MET A 72 29.97 17.28 -7.31
N PHE A 73 30.50 16.35 -8.11
CA PHE A 73 31.91 15.96 -8.08
C PHE A 73 32.58 16.25 -9.42
N LYS A 74 32.58 17.53 -9.82
CA LYS A 74 33.60 18.03 -10.74
C LYS A 74 34.95 18.00 -10.00
N ARG A 75 35.66 16.89 -10.10
CA ARG A 75 37.07 16.83 -9.74
C ARG A 75 37.86 17.54 -10.83
N ALA A 76 38.40 18.71 -10.50
CA ALA A 76 39.25 19.50 -11.36
C ALA A 76 40.42 18.65 -11.89
N THR A 77 40.57 18.63 -13.21
CA THR A 77 41.78 18.22 -13.90
C THR A 77 42.86 19.26 -13.61
N TYR A 78 43.70 18.99 -12.60
CA TYR A 78 45.00 19.63 -12.47
C TYR A 78 46.09 18.60 -12.80
N THR A 79 46.80 18.96 -13.86
CA THR A 79 48.13 18.54 -14.25
C THR A 79 49.11 18.50 -13.07
N GLY A 80 50.02 17.53 -13.05
CA GLY A 80 51.33 17.73 -12.41
C GLY A 80 51.76 16.65 -11.43
N ASN A 81 52.80 15.93 -11.83
CA ASN A 81 53.62 15.02 -11.04
C ASN A 81 54.00 15.58 -9.65
N LYS A 82 54.03 14.70 -8.63
CA LYS A 82 55.21 14.35 -7.79
C LYS A 82 54.78 13.82 -6.40
N THR A 83 55.24 12.60 -6.12
CA THR A 83 55.76 12.05 -4.85
C THR A 83 55.34 12.71 -3.52
N ARG A 84 54.75 11.95 -2.59
CA ARG A 84 55.37 11.54 -1.30
C ARG A 84 54.40 10.82 -0.35
N ARG A 85 54.95 9.76 0.26
CA ARG A 85 54.49 9.05 1.47
C ARG A 85 54.38 10.01 2.66
N ALA A 86 53.38 9.81 3.52
CA ALA A 86 53.54 9.83 4.98
C ALA A 86 52.24 9.40 5.68
N SER A 87 52.38 8.48 6.62
CA SER A 87 51.39 8.18 7.66
C SER A 87 51.72 9.05 8.87
N SER A 88 50.70 9.52 9.60
CA SER A 88 50.85 9.94 10.99
C SER A 88 49.51 9.80 11.72
N ALA A 89 49.57 9.11 12.85
CA ALA A 89 48.51 8.92 13.83
C ALA A 89 48.83 9.76 15.07
N ASN A 90 47.86 10.54 15.52
CA ASN A 90 47.75 11.24 16.81
C ASN A 90 46.22 11.38 17.00
N GLU A 91 45.58 11.01 18.11
CA GLU A 91 45.73 11.54 19.46
C GLU A 91 45.17 10.53 20.48
N ILE A 92 45.98 10.23 21.49
CA ILE A 92 45.58 9.67 22.78
C ILE A 92 45.19 10.86 23.66
N GLY A 93 44.02 10.81 24.30
CA GLY A 93 43.59 11.86 25.22
C GLY A 93 42.32 11.50 25.99
N LEU A 94 42.45 10.65 27.01
CA LEU A 94 41.49 10.58 28.12
C LEU A 94 41.80 11.71 29.10
N PRO A 95 40.76 12.27 29.76
CA PRO A 95 40.86 12.32 31.21
C PRO A 95 39.61 11.78 31.90
N MET A 96 39.90 10.98 32.91
CA MET A 96 39.04 10.49 33.96
C MET A 96 38.44 11.64 34.78
N HIS A 97 37.15 11.55 35.11
CA HIS A 97 36.60 12.23 36.27
C HIS A 97 35.66 11.28 37.03
N PHE A 98 36.11 10.86 38.21
CA PHE A 98 35.34 10.16 39.22
C PHE A 98 34.52 11.17 40.03
N SER A 99 33.24 10.89 40.26
CA SER A 99 32.63 11.11 41.57
C SER A 99 31.36 10.26 41.72
N ASP A 100 31.32 9.62 42.88
CA ASP A 100 30.36 8.66 43.43
C ASP A 100 29.10 9.36 43.98
N SER A 101 27.95 8.69 43.92
CA SER A 101 26.91 8.75 44.95
C SER A 101 25.85 7.67 44.66
N SER A 102 25.78 6.71 45.57
CA SER A 102 24.70 5.74 45.72
C SER A 102 23.46 6.43 46.28
N ASP A 103 22.25 6.11 45.81
CA ASP A 103 21.18 5.59 46.67
C ASP A 103 19.86 5.28 45.94
N VAL A 104 19.18 4.33 46.55
CA VAL A 104 18.06 3.51 46.12
C VAL A 104 16.68 4.20 46.10
N LYS A 105 15.79 3.64 45.25
CA LYS A 105 14.34 3.43 45.49
C LYS A 105 13.35 4.55 45.18
N ALA A 106 12.52 4.35 44.15
CA ALA A 106 11.05 4.40 44.24
C ALA A 106 10.40 3.97 42.90
N MET A 107 9.76 2.80 42.93
CA MET A 107 8.79 2.36 41.92
C MET A 107 7.39 2.69 42.45
N THR A 108 6.74 3.66 41.81
CA THR A 108 5.32 4.03 41.95
C THR A 108 4.92 4.46 40.53
N GLY A 109 3.99 3.81 39.82
CA GLY A 109 2.63 3.49 40.24
C GLY A 109 1.70 4.60 39.75
N ASN A 110 1.15 4.41 38.55
CA ASN A 110 -0.08 4.96 37.97
C ASN A 110 -0.69 6.28 38.48
N LEU A 111 -0.91 7.24 37.55
CA LEU A 111 -2.16 8.04 37.44
C LEU A 111 -2.20 8.71 36.05
N ALA A 112 -2.91 8.13 35.09
CA ALA A 112 -4.25 8.54 34.63
C ALA A 112 -4.32 9.92 33.95
N SER A 113 -4.47 9.89 32.62
CA SER A 113 -5.32 10.82 31.89
C SER A 113 -6.39 9.98 31.19
N SER A 114 -7.52 9.84 31.86
CA SER A 114 -8.74 9.20 31.37
C SER A 114 -9.63 10.26 30.72
N ALA A 115 -9.89 10.09 29.42
CA ALA A 115 -11.09 10.54 28.69
C ALA A 115 -10.90 10.02 27.25
N THR A 116 -11.68 9.13 26.67
CA THR A 116 -13.01 8.60 26.95
C THR A 116 -13.13 7.28 26.18
N ALA A 117 -13.61 6.23 26.85
CA ALA A 117 -13.99 4.97 26.23
C ALA A 117 -15.34 5.12 25.50
N ALA A 118 -15.30 4.99 24.18
CA ALA A 118 -16.38 4.50 23.29
C ALA A 118 -15.77 4.45 21.88
N SER A 119 -15.24 3.33 21.40
CA SER A 119 -16.06 2.19 20.99
C SER A 119 -15.17 0.95 20.86
N ALA A 120 -15.64 -0.15 21.43
CA ALA A 120 -15.09 -1.48 21.19
C ALA A 120 -15.53 -1.94 19.79
N VAL A 121 -14.67 -1.72 18.78
CA VAL A 121 -14.74 -2.39 17.49
C VAL A 121 -13.32 -2.86 17.18
N THR A 122 -13.10 -4.17 17.32
CA THR A 122 -11.94 -4.95 16.87
C THR A 122 -10.58 -4.22 16.94
N SER A 123 -9.98 -4.14 18.13
CA SER A 123 -8.56 -3.82 18.26
C SER A 123 -7.74 -5.01 17.74
N PHE A 124 -7.40 -4.98 16.44
CA PHE A 124 -6.30 -5.80 15.94
C PHE A 124 -5.04 -5.39 16.71
N PRO A 125 -4.28 -6.33 17.29
CA PRO A 125 -3.08 -5.99 18.02
C PRO A 125 -2.10 -5.31 17.06
N ASN A 126 -1.69 -4.08 17.37
CA ASN A 126 -0.54 -3.43 16.77
C ASN A 126 0.67 -4.37 16.96
N THR A 127 0.94 -5.20 15.94
CA THR A 127 2.07 -6.11 15.93
C THR A 127 3.15 -5.41 15.12
N ASP A 128 4.17 -4.95 15.82
CA ASP A 128 5.38 -4.32 15.27
C ASP A 128 6.13 -5.32 14.38
N SER A 129 5.71 -5.44 13.13
CA SER A 129 6.48 -5.76 11.92
C SER A 129 5.52 -5.98 10.76
N SER A 130 4.79 -4.93 10.41
CA SER A 130 4.25 -4.76 9.07
C SER A 130 5.42 -4.82 8.07
N ASP A 131 5.24 -5.39 6.88
CA ASP A 131 6.24 -5.40 5.79
C ASP A 131 6.45 -3.98 5.20
N LEU A 132 6.23 -2.94 6.01
CA LEU A 132 6.33 -1.52 5.69
C LEU A 132 7.78 -1.07 5.76
N LEU A 133 8.12 -0.13 4.88
CA LEU A 133 9.42 0.51 4.92
C LEU A 133 9.54 1.41 6.16
N PRO A 134 10.75 1.65 6.69
CA PRO A 134 10.93 2.55 7.83
C PRO A 134 10.33 3.94 7.56
N GLY A 135 9.38 4.37 8.42
CA GLY A 135 8.70 5.67 8.32
C GLY A 135 7.47 5.69 7.38
N GLU A 136 7.04 4.54 6.87
CA GLU A 136 5.79 4.40 6.13
C GLU A 136 4.61 4.28 7.11
N GLU A 137 3.79 5.33 7.20
CA GLU A 137 2.61 5.40 8.07
C GLU A 137 1.39 5.88 7.26
N TYR A 138 0.23 5.28 7.52
CA TYR A 138 -1.04 5.60 6.86
C TYR A 138 -2.10 5.96 7.91
N THR A 139 -2.99 6.89 7.57
CA THR A 139 -4.03 7.36 8.51
C THR A 139 -5.27 6.47 8.45
N TYR A 140 -5.70 6.10 7.24
CA TYR A 140 -6.91 5.33 7.00
C TYR A 140 -6.61 3.91 6.54
N LEU A 141 -5.52 3.69 5.80
CA LEU A 141 -5.15 2.37 5.32
C LEU A 141 -4.63 1.50 6.47
N LEU A 142 -5.34 0.39 6.73
CA LEU A 142 -4.93 -0.61 7.71
C LEU A 142 -3.95 -1.59 7.05
N THR A 143 -2.84 -1.85 7.74
CA THR A 143 -1.78 -2.74 7.28
C THR A 143 -1.41 -3.78 8.34
N PRO A 144 -2.36 -4.60 8.84
CA PRO A 144 -2.04 -5.66 9.79
C PRO A 144 -1.16 -6.73 9.14
N SER A 145 -0.33 -7.38 9.95
CA SER A 145 0.36 -8.60 9.51
C SER A 145 -0.63 -9.74 9.32
N LEU A 146 -0.46 -10.49 8.23
CA LEU A 146 -1.37 -11.58 7.88
C LEU A 146 -0.73 -12.93 8.24
N PRO A 147 -1.48 -13.84 8.91
CA PRO A 147 -0.97 -15.16 9.26
C PRO A 147 -0.90 -16.14 8.08
N PHE A 148 -1.48 -15.77 6.94
CA PHE A 148 -1.51 -16.57 5.71
C PHE A 148 -1.69 -15.69 4.48
N ASP A 149 -1.37 -16.26 3.31
CA ASP A 149 -1.63 -15.64 2.01
C ASP A 149 -3.12 -15.82 1.64
N PRO A 150 -3.89 -14.74 1.45
CA PRO A 150 -5.29 -14.85 1.09
C PRO A 150 -5.48 -15.34 -0.36
N ASP A 151 -6.57 -16.08 -0.60
CA ASP A 151 -6.97 -16.45 -1.95
C ASP A 151 -7.51 -15.22 -2.70
N PHE A 152 -7.05 -15.01 -3.93
CA PHE A 152 -7.40 -13.83 -4.71
C PHE A 152 -8.88 -13.77 -5.08
N PHE A 153 -9.49 -14.88 -5.49
CA PHE A 153 -10.87 -14.86 -5.97
C PHE A 153 -11.83 -14.62 -4.81
N GLU A 154 -11.61 -15.30 -3.68
CA GLU A 154 -12.39 -15.08 -2.47
C GLU A 154 -12.25 -13.64 -1.95
N THR A 155 -11.02 -13.12 -1.91
CA THR A 155 -10.75 -11.75 -1.47
C THR A 155 -11.39 -10.72 -2.41
N PHE A 156 -11.37 -10.96 -3.72
CA PHE A 156 -11.96 -10.05 -4.68
C PHE A 156 -13.49 -10.01 -4.58
N VAL A 157 -14.14 -11.17 -4.44
CA VAL A 157 -15.60 -11.25 -4.25
C VAL A 157 -16.02 -10.53 -2.98
N THR A 158 -15.36 -10.80 -1.85
CA THR A 158 -15.66 -10.15 -0.58
C THR A 158 -15.38 -8.64 -0.62
N LEU A 159 -14.35 -8.18 -1.32
CA LEU A 159 -14.12 -6.76 -1.55
C LEU A 159 -15.24 -6.11 -2.37
N CYS A 160 -15.79 -6.80 -3.37
CA CYS A 160 -16.96 -6.31 -4.11
C CYS A 160 -18.18 -6.13 -3.20
N ASP A 161 -18.45 -7.07 -2.29
CA ASP A 161 -19.55 -6.97 -1.32
C ASP A 161 -19.35 -5.76 -0.38
N VAL A 162 -18.15 -5.56 0.15
CA VAL A 162 -17.83 -4.39 1.00
C VAL A 162 -17.99 -3.08 0.21
N LEU A 163 -17.66 -3.05 -1.07
CA LEU A 163 -17.87 -1.86 -1.90
C LEU A 163 -19.34 -1.59 -2.21
N ILE A 164 -20.15 -2.63 -2.40
CA ILE A 164 -21.61 -2.49 -2.49
C ILE A 164 -22.13 -1.82 -1.22
N ASP A 165 -21.66 -2.25 -0.04
CA ASP A 165 -21.99 -1.61 1.24
C ASP A 165 -21.52 -0.16 1.32
N CYS A 166 -20.37 0.19 0.73
CA CYS A 166 -19.90 1.58 0.63
C CYS A 166 -20.85 2.48 -0.17
N TYR A 167 -21.30 2.03 -1.35
CA TYR A 167 -22.24 2.80 -2.15
C TYR A 167 -23.65 2.82 -1.53
N ASN A 168 -24.08 1.73 -0.89
CA ASN A 168 -25.34 1.69 -0.14
C ASN A 168 -25.31 2.67 1.04
N ARG A 169 -24.19 2.72 1.78
CA ARG A 169 -24.00 3.67 2.87
C ARG A 169 -24.03 5.12 2.37
N LEU A 170 -23.34 5.43 1.27
CA LEU A 170 -23.39 6.77 0.68
C LEU A 170 -24.83 7.16 0.31
N THR A 171 -25.58 6.23 -0.28
CA THR A 171 -26.99 6.46 -0.64
C THR A 171 -27.84 6.68 0.61
N GLY A 172 -27.62 5.92 1.68
CA GLY A 172 -28.30 6.11 2.97
C GLY A 172 -27.99 7.45 3.66
N LEU A 173 -26.80 8.02 3.42
CA LEU A 173 -26.44 9.35 3.92
C LEU A 173 -27.08 10.49 3.10
N ILE A 174 -27.49 10.22 1.85
CA ILE A 174 -28.20 11.18 0.99
C ILE A 174 -29.70 11.06 1.29
N SER A 175 -30.13 11.66 2.38
CA SER A 175 -31.53 11.65 2.82
C SER A 175 -32.46 12.54 1.97
N SER A 176 -31.90 13.47 1.18
CA SER A 176 -32.66 14.37 0.31
C SER A 176 -31.82 14.85 -0.88
N PRO A 177 -32.43 15.05 -2.07
CA PRO A 177 -31.76 15.64 -3.23
C PRO A 177 -31.14 17.02 -2.96
N ALA A 178 -31.63 17.75 -1.95
CA ALA A 178 -31.09 19.07 -1.58
C ALA A 178 -29.63 19.02 -1.10
N VAL A 179 -29.15 17.85 -0.65
CA VAL A 179 -27.76 17.65 -0.20
C VAL A 179 -26.80 17.51 -1.40
N CYS A 180 -27.32 17.18 -2.58
CA CYS A 180 -26.55 17.03 -3.81
C CYS A 180 -26.18 18.40 -4.39
N ASN A 181 -25.05 18.92 -3.93
CA ASN A 181 -24.42 20.12 -4.50
C ASN A 181 -23.25 19.75 -5.43
N THR A 182 -22.76 20.74 -6.18
CA THR A 182 -21.64 20.56 -7.12
C THR A 182 -20.39 20.03 -6.44
N ALA A 183 -20.07 20.48 -5.22
CA ALA A 183 -18.87 20.04 -4.51
C ALA A 183 -18.93 18.54 -4.13
N LEU A 184 -20.11 18.06 -3.73
CA LEU A 184 -20.35 16.64 -3.45
C LEU A 184 -20.25 15.82 -4.73
N ALA A 185 -20.85 16.29 -5.84
CA ALA A 185 -20.81 15.62 -7.13
C ALA A 185 -19.37 15.51 -7.68
N ASP A 186 -18.59 16.58 -7.57
CA ASP A 186 -17.19 16.61 -7.99
C ASP A 186 -16.34 15.65 -7.14
N LEU A 187 -16.55 15.65 -5.82
CA LEU A 187 -15.83 14.76 -4.92
C LEU A 187 -16.20 13.30 -5.19
N PHE A 188 -17.49 12.99 -5.33
CA PHE A 188 -17.96 11.65 -5.71
C PHE A 188 -17.30 11.19 -7.00
N THR A 189 -17.35 12.01 -8.05
CA THR A 189 -16.77 11.67 -9.37
C THR A 189 -15.27 11.37 -9.27
N LYS A 190 -14.53 12.14 -8.45
CA LYS A 190 -13.10 11.90 -8.20
C LYS A 190 -12.85 10.59 -7.45
N THR A 191 -13.59 10.34 -6.37
CA THR A 191 -13.49 9.12 -5.56
C THR A 191 -13.83 7.89 -6.37
N ASP A 192 -14.91 7.95 -7.14
CA ASP A 192 -15.41 6.88 -8.00
C ASP A 192 -14.44 6.58 -9.16
N ALA A 193 -13.84 7.62 -9.77
CA ALA A 193 -12.77 7.45 -10.74
C ALA A 193 -11.52 6.79 -10.13
N LYS A 194 -11.18 7.13 -8.88
CA LYS A 194 -10.06 6.49 -8.17
C LYS A 194 -10.33 5.03 -7.89
N LEU A 195 -11.52 4.69 -7.39
CA LEU A 195 -11.92 3.31 -7.13
C LEU A 195 -11.84 2.45 -8.39
N ARG A 196 -12.36 2.96 -9.53
CA ARG A 196 -12.24 2.31 -10.83
C ARG A 196 -10.79 2.07 -11.22
N LYS A 197 -9.92 3.08 -11.05
CA LYS A 197 -8.50 2.97 -11.42
C LYS A 197 -7.78 1.91 -10.59
N VAL A 198 -7.97 1.95 -9.27
CA VAL A 198 -7.24 1.14 -8.29
C VAL A 198 -7.68 -0.33 -8.34
N MET A 199 -8.98 -0.58 -8.46
CA MET A 199 -9.52 -1.92 -8.36
C MET A 199 -9.89 -2.49 -9.74
N VAL A 200 -10.78 -1.80 -10.46
CA VAL A 200 -11.41 -2.36 -11.67
C VAL A 200 -10.44 -2.43 -12.84
N ALA A 201 -9.71 -1.35 -13.11
CA ALA A 201 -8.87 -1.24 -14.29
C ALA A 201 -7.80 -2.36 -14.35
N GLY A 202 -7.19 -2.68 -13.21
CA GLY A 202 -6.22 -3.78 -13.14
C GLY A 202 -6.88 -5.14 -13.42
N VAL A 203 -8.05 -5.42 -12.85
CA VAL A 203 -8.72 -6.74 -12.98
C VAL A 203 -9.19 -6.93 -14.42
N VAL A 204 -9.79 -5.90 -15.01
CA VAL A 204 -10.27 -5.92 -16.39
C VAL A 204 -9.12 -6.13 -17.36
N ARG A 205 -8.03 -5.39 -17.20
CA ARG A 205 -6.84 -5.55 -18.06
C ARG A 205 -6.29 -6.97 -18.01
N ASP A 206 -6.16 -7.54 -16.81
CA ASP A 206 -5.58 -8.87 -16.66
C ASP A 206 -6.53 -9.95 -17.22
N PHE A 207 -7.84 -9.78 -17.05
CA PHE A 207 -8.84 -10.65 -17.67
C PHE A 207 -8.76 -10.60 -19.20
N GLU A 208 -8.63 -9.41 -19.79
CA GLU A 208 -8.45 -9.25 -21.23
C GLU A 208 -7.16 -9.91 -21.74
N ASP A 209 -6.06 -9.73 -21.02
CA ASP A 209 -4.75 -10.28 -21.39
C ASP A 209 -4.74 -11.81 -21.29
N ALA A 210 -5.32 -12.37 -20.23
CA ALA A 210 -5.48 -13.81 -20.07
C ALA A 210 -6.40 -14.40 -21.16
N SER A 211 -7.51 -13.73 -21.47
CA SER A 211 -8.43 -14.13 -22.54
C SER A 211 -7.75 -14.15 -23.91
N ARG A 212 -6.98 -13.09 -24.24
CA ARG A 212 -6.20 -13.03 -25.50
C ARG A 212 -5.14 -14.13 -25.57
N SER A 213 -4.43 -14.37 -24.48
CA SER A 213 -3.39 -15.40 -24.41
C SER A 213 -3.99 -16.80 -24.62
N SER A 214 -5.10 -17.09 -23.93
CA SER A 214 -5.82 -18.36 -24.06
C SER A 214 -6.33 -18.55 -25.48
N ALA A 215 -7.01 -17.55 -26.08
CA ALA A 215 -7.49 -17.65 -27.45
C ALA A 215 -6.36 -17.94 -28.45
N LYS A 216 -5.20 -17.30 -28.30
CA LYS A 216 -4.02 -17.57 -29.14
C LYS A 216 -3.49 -19.00 -28.96
N SER A 217 -3.46 -19.49 -27.72
CA SER A 217 -3.02 -20.85 -27.41
C SER A 217 -3.95 -21.90 -28.03
N GLU A 218 -5.26 -21.72 -27.88
CA GLU A 218 -6.27 -22.64 -28.44
C GLU A 218 -6.19 -22.67 -29.97
N ILE A 219 -6.12 -21.50 -30.63
CA ILE A 219 -5.95 -21.41 -32.08
C ILE A 219 -4.65 -22.07 -32.54
N GLY A 220 -3.54 -21.85 -31.82
CA GLY A 220 -2.26 -22.50 -32.10
C GLY A 220 -2.33 -24.02 -31.95
N GLY A 221 -3.05 -24.51 -30.93
CA GLY A 221 -3.31 -25.93 -30.71
C GLY A 221 -4.09 -26.55 -31.88
N VAL A 222 -5.20 -25.92 -32.28
CA VAL A 222 -6.00 -26.36 -33.44
C VAL A 222 -5.15 -26.36 -34.71
N SER A 223 -4.37 -25.30 -34.96
CA SER A 223 -3.48 -25.20 -36.12
C SER A 223 -2.49 -26.37 -36.18
N ARG A 224 -1.86 -26.74 -35.05
CA ARG A 224 -0.95 -27.89 -34.99
C ARG A 224 -1.68 -29.22 -35.25
N VAL A 225 -2.89 -29.40 -34.73
CA VAL A 225 -3.67 -30.62 -34.96
C VAL A 225 -4.08 -30.75 -36.42
N VAL A 226 -4.53 -29.67 -37.05
CA VAL A 226 -4.96 -29.66 -38.45
C VAL A 226 -3.78 -29.84 -39.40
N LEU A 227 -2.68 -29.09 -39.23
CA LEU A 227 -1.49 -29.25 -40.07
C LEU A 227 -0.76 -30.57 -39.80
N GLY A 228 -0.74 -31.03 -38.54
CA GLY A 228 -0.16 -32.32 -38.17
C GLY A 228 -0.94 -33.51 -38.72
N GLY A 229 -2.27 -33.38 -38.86
CA GLY A 229 -3.12 -34.40 -39.48
C GLY A 229 -3.10 -34.41 -41.01
N LEU A 230 -2.65 -33.33 -41.65
CA LEU A 230 -2.54 -33.22 -43.12
C LEU A 230 -1.21 -33.77 -43.67
N LEU A 231 -0.22 -34.01 -42.78
CA LEU A 231 1.11 -34.52 -43.12
C LEU A 231 1.32 -35.99 -42.70
N GLY A 232 0.25 -36.68 -42.28
CA GLY A 232 0.23 -38.11 -41.92
C GLY A 232 -0.36 -38.98 -43.01
#